data_AF-A0AAE3FRE2-F1
#
_entry.id   AF-A0AAE3FRE2-F1
#
_cell.length_a   1.000
_cell.length_b   1.000
_cell.length_c   1.000
_cell.angle_alpha   90.00
_cell.angle_beta   90.00
_cell.angle_gamma   90.00
#
_symmetry.space_group_name_H-M   'P 1'
#
loop_
_entity.id
_entity.type
_entity.pdbx_description
1 polymer ?
#
loop_
_entity_poly.entity_id
_entity_poly.type
_entity_poly.pdbx_seq_one_letter_code
_entity_poly.pdbx_strand_id
1 'polypeptide(L)'
;MSERDPGIPSSTASNRSVPSKGGDPREQAAESAAPPGKTWFRDLDEAVIESDRCTQCGTCVAACPADSIGIDSEMERPTLVKMCTGCSRCWDYCPRSGLRYERLIEDVESAVPEGVGATYSARAADEPVAAAGQDGGVVTTLLAELIDAGEIDGAVVATKSNEPLHGTATLATTRDELVESAGSFYNQTMQAGRITELIEASELDDPAVAVVGTPCVIEGVTALSEYGYEGELDEVVLTISLMCTRAFESRRLRDAIAELGVDPETVAKLDVDGGTLFGYDADGAVLFDRDVDAFGHAGLKGCDECADFVGGTADISAGSVGSSDGKTTLLARTQRGERAVETAADTLELAALEQEPVLEKVSSWNAKRARSIIPREYDPEGDLDISHAAHHEAYDGTDREAQPLNPARVHQYEEWC
;
A
#
# COMPACT_ATOMS: atom_id res chain seq x y z
N MET A 1 3.49 -63.78 36.76
CA MET A 1 3.16 -62.71 37.73
C MET A 1 3.10 -61.43 36.92
N SER A 2 1.90 -61.08 36.49
CA SER A 2 1.59 -59.88 35.70
C SER A 2 0.97 -58.90 36.69
N GLU A 3 1.64 -57.78 36.90
CA GLU A 3 1.07 -56.64 37.60
C GLU A 3 0.09 -55.96 36.63
N ARG A 4 -1.16 -55.86 37.07
CA ARG A 4 -2.21 -55.07 36.42
C ARG A 4 -2.37 -53.79 37.21
N ASP A 5 -2.20 -52.71 36.49
CA ASP A 5 -2.51 -51.33 36.81
C ASP A 5 -4.02 -51.13 37.09
N PRO A 6 -4.43 -50.46 38.18
CA PRO A 6 -5.81 -50.08 38.40
C PRO A 6 -6.04 -48.58 38.15
N GLY A 7 -6.86 -48.23 37.16
CA GLY A 7 -7.63 -46.98 37.20
C GLY A 7 -7.89 -46.29 35.88
N ILE A 8 -8.84 -46.80 35.08
CA ILE A 8 -9.54 -46.02 34.05
C ILE A 8 -10.81 -45.44 34.69
N PRO A 9 -11.05 -44.11 34.69
CA PRO A 9 -12.37 -43.59 34.95
C PRO A 9 -13.23 -43.76 33.69
N SER A 10 -14.33 -44.49 33.86
CA SER A 10 -15.42 -44.67 32.90
C SER A 10 -15.94 -43.32 32.37
N SER A 11 -15.75 -43.03 31.08
CA SER A 11 -16.53 -41.99 30.40
C SER A 11 -17.93 -42.53 30.10
N THR A 12 -18.90 -42.06 30.86
CA THR A 12 -20.32 -42.22 30.55
C THR A 12 -20.60 -41.53 29.22
N ALA A 13 -21.25 -42.27 28.32
CA ALA A 13 -21.76 -41.78 27.05
C ALA A 13 -22.59 -40.50 27.25
N SER A 14 -22.14 -39.40 26.64
CA SER A 14 -22.98 -38.25 26.34
C SER A 14 -23.32 -38.31 24.84
N ASN A 15 -24.61 -38.25 24.54
CA ASN A 15 -25.21 -38.31 23.22
C ASN A 15 -24.50 -37.37 22.23
N ARG A 16 -23.86 -37.94 21.19
CA ARG A 16 -23.59 -37.18 19.96
C ARG A 16 -24.89 -37.11 19.16
N SER A 17 -25.63 -36.01 19.28
CA SER A 17 -26.64 -35.66 18.29
C SER A 17 -25.94 -35.29 16.99
N VAL A 18 -26.36 -35.89 15.88
CA VAL A 18 -25.99 -35.46 14.54
C VAL A 18 -26.61 -34.08 14.30
N PRO A 19 -25.84 -33.02 13.95
CA PRO A 19 -26.42 -31.71 13.72
C PRO A 19 -27.33 -31.71 12.48
N SER A 20 -28.50 -31.10 12.60
CA SER A 20 -29.38 -30.79 11.48
C SER A 20 -28.74 -29.76 10.56
N LYS A 21 -28.86 -29.94 9.24
CA LYS A 21 -28.45 -28.94 8.24
C LYS A 21 -29.16 -27.60 8.52
N GLY A 22 -28.40 -26.52 8.67
CA GLY A 22 -28.91 -25.15 8.66
C GLY A 22 -28.57 -24.27 9.87
N GLY A 23 -27.59 -24.62 10.72
CA GLY A 23 -27.09 -23.74 11.77
C GLY A 23 -25.68 -23.24 11.46
N ASP A 24 -25.42 -21.97 11.79
CA ASP A 24 -24.11 -21.32 11.69
C ASP A 24 -23.08 -22.05 12.59
N PRO A 25 -21.91 -22.47 12.07
CA PRO A 25 -20.85 -23.11 12.85
C PRO A 25 -20.41 -22.33 14.10
N ARG A 26 -20.59 -21.01 14.13
CA ARG A 26 -20.25 -20.12 15.26
C ARG A 26 -21.18 -20.29 16.46
N GLU A 27 -22.43 -20.70 16.27
CA GLU A 27 -23.33 -21.01 17.38
C GLU A 27 -22.89 -22.26 18.15
N GLN A 28 -22.08 -23.12 17.51
CA GLN A 28 -21.46 -24.29 18.13
C GLN A 28 -20.05 -24.01 18.66
N ALA A 29 -19.32 -23.04 18.08
CA ALA A 29 -18.01 -22.59 18.55
C ALA A 29 -18.04 -21.71 19.82
N ALA A 30 -19.24 -21.41 20.35
CA ALA A 30 -19.40 -20.65 21.59
C ALA A 30 -18.76 -21.31 22.83
N GLU A 31 -18.38 -22.59 22.78
CA GLU A 31 -17.77 -23.31 23.92
C GLU A 31 -16.25 -23.12 24.06
N SER A 32 -15.55 -22.50 23.10
CA SER A 32 -14.16 -22.07 23.28
C SER A 32 -14.05 -20.57 23.09
N ALA A 33 -14.13 -19.81 24.18
CA ALA A 33 -13.76 -18.40 24.16
C ALA A 33 -12.36 -18.26 23.56
N ALA A 34 -12.21 -17.38 22.56
CA ALA A 34 -10.90 -17.03 22.02
C ALA A 34 -9.98 -16.60 23.17
N PRO A 35 -8.67 -16.93 23.13
CA PRO A 35 -7.74 -16.45 24.13
C PRO A 35 -7.83 -14.91 24.23
N PRO A 36 -7.93 -14.34 25.44
CA PRO A 36 -8.02 -12.89 25.60
C PRO A 36 -6.80 -12.21 24.96
N GLY A 37 -7.03 -11.16 24.17
CA GLY A 37 -5.97 -10.33 23.56
C GLY A 37 -5.56 -10.71 22.13
N LYS A 38 -6.19 -11.70 21.49
CA LYS A 38 -5.94 -11.98 20.06
C LYS A 38 -6.75 -11.05 19.16
N THR A 39 -6.07 -10.37 18.23
CA THR A 39 -6.69 -9.68 17.09
C THR A 39 -6.66 -10.59 15.86
N TRP A 40 -7.80 -10.74 15.21
CA TRP A 40 -8.04 -11.61 14.06
C TRP A 40 -8.19 -10.77 12.79
N PHE A 41 -8.06 -11.40 11.62
CA PHE A 41 -8.30 -10.70 10.36
C PHE A 41 -9.72 -10.12 10.25
N ARG A 42 -10.73 -10.80 10.83
CA ARG A 42 -12.10 -10.26 10.87
C ARG A 42 -12.18 -8.91 11.61
N ASP A 43 -11.33 -8.70 12.62
CA ASP A 43 -11.36 -7.47 13.42
C ASP A 43 -10.80 -6.31 12.57
N LEU A 44 -9.77 -6.59 11.76
CA LEU A 44 -9.30 -5.68 10.71
C LEU A 44 -10.35 -5.45 9.60
N ASP A 45 -11.03 -6.51 9.16
CA ASP A 45 -12.04 -6.43 8.10
C ASP A 45 -13.19 -5.52 8.53
N GLU A 46 -13.72 -5.71 9.74
CA GLU A 46 -14.77 -4.87 10.32
C GLU A 46 -14.32 -3.42 10.49
N ALA A 47 -13.12 -3.18 11.07
CA ALA A 47 -12.66 -1.83 11.41
C ALA A 47 -12.12 -1.01 10.23
N VAL A 48 -11.61 -1.67 9.18
CA VAL A 48 -10.91 -1.01 8.07
C VAL A 48 -11.58 -1.26 6.74
N ILE A 49 -11.92 -2.50 6.40
CA ILE A 49 -12.36 -2.82 5.03
C ILE A 49 -13.86 -2.53 4.87
N GLU A 50 -14.69 -3.04 5.78
CA GLU A 50 -16.15 -2.82 5.78
C GLU A 50 -16.50 -1.38 6.19
N SER A 51 -15.68 -0.73 7.00
CA SER A 51 -15.77 0.72 7.27
C SER A 51 -15.27 1.62 6.13
N ASP A 52 -14.91 1.04 4.97
CA ASP A 52 -14.42 1.74 3.77
C ASP A 52 -13.11 2.54 3.96
N ARG A 53 -12.33 2.19 4.97
CA ARG A 53 -11.06 2.86 5.32
C ARG A 53 -9.84 2.21 4.67
N CYS A 54 -9.99 1.08 3.99
CA CYS A 54 -8.90 0.41 3.29
C CYS A 54 -8.30 1.31 2.20
N THR A 55 -6.97 1.42 2.18
CA THR A 55 -6.21 2.16 1.15
C THR A 55 -5.64 1.25 0.07
N GLN A 56 -6.00 -0.04 0.05
CA GLN A 56 -5.55 -1.02 -0.95
C GLN A 56 -4.00 -1.13 -1.11
N CYS A 57 -3.24 -0.94 -0.02
CA CYS A 57 -1.78 -1.06 -0.06
C CYS A 57 -1.27 -2.51 -0.12
N GLY A 58 -2.05 -3.48 0.39
CA GLY A 58 -1.68 -4.90 0.44
C GLY A 58 -0.85 -5.32 1.65
N THR A 59 -0.50 -4.43 2.59
CA THR A 59 0.38 -4.75 3.73
C THR A 59 -0.15 -5.89 4.60
N CYS A 60 -1.47 -5.97 4.80
CA CYS A 60 -2.08 -7.05 5.58
C CYS A 60 -1.90 -8.44 4.94
N VAL A 61 -1.79 -8.50 3.61
CA VAL A 61 -1.50 -9.74 2.86
C VAL A 61 -0.05 -10.14 3.11
N ALA A 62 0.88 -9.20 2.92
CA ALA A 62 2.32 -9.42 3.14
C ALA A 62 2.64 -9.84 4.58
N ALA A 63 2.00 -9.21 5.56
CA ALA A 63 2.24 -9.45 6.97
C ALA A 63 1.71 -10.80 7.48
N CYS A 64 0.94 -11.55 6.67
CA CYS A 64 0.23 -12.74 7.13
C CYS A 64 1.16 -13.98 7.12
N PRO A 65 1.60 -14.49 8.28
CA PRO A 65 2.59 -15.56 8.34
C PRO A 65 2.01 -16.95 8.00
N ALA A 66 0.70 -17.02 7.78
CA ALA A 66 -0.02 -18.25 7.44
C ALA A 66 -0.54 -18.24 6.00
N ASP A 67 -0.24 -17.18 5.23
CA ASP A 67 -0.77 -16.95 3.88
C ASP A 67 -2.29 -17.11 3.83
N SER A 68 -2.97 -16.64 4.89
CA SER A 68 -4.40 -16.79 5.09
C SER A 68 -5.20 -15.64 4.48
N ILE A 69 -4.54 -14.55 4.10
CA ILE A 69 -5.16 -13.37 3.49
C ILE A 69 -4.72 -13.33 2.02
N GLY A 70 -5.68 -13.26 1.11
CA GLY A 70 -5.48 -13.07 -0.32
C GLY A 70 -6.14 -11.77 -0.80
N ILE A 71 -6.17 -11.57 -2.11
CA ILE A 71 -6.80 -10.41 -2.75
C ILE A 71 -8.03 -10.88 -3.53
N ASP A 72 -9.19 -10.31 -3.21
CA ASP A 72 -10.42 -10.54 -3.96
C ASP A 72 -10.31 -9.92 -5.35
N SER A 73 -10.54 -10.71 -6.40
CA SER A 73 -10.34 -10.26 -7.79
C SER A 73 -11.43 -9.30 -8.29
N GLU A 74 -12.59 -9.23 -7.64
CA GLU A 74 -13.69 -8.36 -8.09
C GLU A 74 -13.65 -7.00 -7.39
N MET A 75 -13.39 -7.00 -6.09
CA MET A 75 -13.41 -5.81 -5.23
C MET A 75 -12.02 -5.24 -4.98
N GLU A 76 -10.96 -5.95 -5.38
CA GLU A 76 -9.56 -5.57 -5.17
C GLU A 76 -9.28 -5.25 -3.69
N ARG A 77 -9.82 -6.10 -2.80
CA ARG A 77 -9.75 -5.93 -1.35
C ARG A 77 -9.11 -7.16 -0.69
N PRO A 78 -8.43 -6.99 0.45
CA PRO A 78 -7.95 -8.13 1.21
C PRO A 78 -9.13 -9.02 1.61
N THR A 79 -8.96 -10.33 1.50
CA THR A 79 -9.96 -11.30 1.96
C THR A 79 -9.33 -12.56 2.52
N LEU A 80 -10.08 -13.29 3.35
CA LEU A 80 -9.60 -14.54 3.91
C LEU A 80 -9.68 -15.67 2.88
N VAL A 81 -8.57 -16.38 2.69
CA VAL A 81 -8.45 -17.53 1.77
C VAL A 81 -7.98 -18.81 2.46
N LYS A 82 -7.55 -18.73 3.73
CA LYS A 82 -7.26 -19.88 4.62
C LYS A 82 -7.61 -19.53 6.07
N MET A 83 -7.53 -20.49 6.98
CA MET A 83 -7.83 -20.28 8.40
C MET A 83 -6.93 -19.20 9.02
N CYS A 84 -7.52 -18.19 9.68
CA CYS A 84 -6.77 -17.19 10.44
C CYS A 84 -6.29 -17.76 11.78
N THR A 85 -5.04 -17.50 12.15
CA THR A 85 -4.44 -17.96 13.43
C THR A 85 -4.63 -16.97 14.59
N GLY A 86 -5.14 -15.76 14.31
CA GLY A 86 -5.29 -14.68 15.28
C GLY A 86 -3.95 -14.17 15.80
N CYS A 87 -2.99 -13.94 14.90
CA CYS A 87 -1.62 -13.50 15.22
C CYS A 87 -1.42 -11.98 15.28
N SER A 88 -2.50 -11.19 15.13
CA SER A 88 -2.53 -9.71 15.08
C SER A 88 -1.71 -8.99 14.00
N ARG A 89 -0.75 -9.62 13.32
CA ARG A 89 0.14 -8.92 12.36
C ARG A 89 -0.56 -8.06 11.30
N CYS A 90 -1.63 -8.56 10.68
CA CYS A 90 -2.39 -7.77 9.71
C CYS A 90 -2.99 -6.47 10.29
N TRP A 91 -3.25 -6.46 11.60
CA TRP A 91 -3.69 -5.28 12.33
C TRP A 91 -2.51 -4.35 12.63
N ASP A 92 -1.44 -4.91 13.18
CA ASP A 92 -0.26 -4.19 13.69
C ASP A 92 0.42 -3.39 12.56
N TYR A 93 0.53 -3.95 11.35
CA TYR A 93 1.19 -3.30 10.21
C TYR A 93 0.25 -2.55 9.26
N CYS A 94 -1.07 -2.54 9.49
CA CYS A 94 -1.96 -1.80 8.61
C CYS A 94 -1.95 -0.29 8.96
N PRO A 95 -1.61 0.61 8.01
CA PRO A 95 -1.55 2.06 8.24
C PRO A 95 -2.88 2.71 8.64
N ARG A 96 -3.99 1.98 8.56
CA ARG A 96 -5.35 2.43 8.89
C ARG A 96 -5.88 1.82 10.19
N SER A 97 -5.17 0.87 10.80
CA SER A 97 -5.53 0.29 12.09
C SER A 97 -4.44 0.46 13.14
N GLY A 98 -3.52 -0.49 13.24
CA GLY A 98 -2.55 -0.60 14.32
C GLY A 98 -1.32 0.26 14.10
N LEU A 99 -0.88 0.41 12.86
CA LEU A 99 0.37 1.11 12.58
C LEU A 99 0.22 2.63 12.77
N ARG A 100 0.97 3.20 13.70
CA ARG A 100 1.25 4.64 13.75
C ARG A 100 2.33 4.98 12.74
N TYR A 101 1.93 5.13 11.49
CA TYR A 101 2.85 5.55 10.43
C TYR A 101 3.52 6.89 10.75
N GLU A 102 2.88 7.78 11.51
CA GLU A 102 3.51 9.03 11.95
C GLU A 102 4.67 8.82 12.91
N ARG A 103 4.63 7.77 13.74
CA ARG A 103 5.74 7.39 14.62
C ARG A 103 6.86 6.74 13.81
N LEU A 104 6.49 5.89 12.85
CA LEU A 104 7.43 5.25 11.94
C LEU A 104 8.25 6.28 11.15
N ILE A 105 7.61 7.35 10.69
CA ILE A 105 8.29 8.46 10.02
C ILE A 105 9.34 9.08 10.94
N GLU A 106 8.99 9.42 12.18
CA GLU A 106 9.96 9.98 13.14
C GLU A 106 11.12 9.02 13.44
N ASP A 107 10.84 7.71 13.55
CA ASP A 107 11.89 6.72 13.79
C ASP A 107 12.87 6.63 12.61
N VAL A 108 12.35 6.60 11.37
CA VAL A 108 13.16 6.62 10.15
C VAL A 108 13.97 7.91 10.06
N GLU A 109 13.33 9.07 10.24
CA GLU A 109 13.99 10.38 10.19
C GLU A 109 15.08 10.50 11.28
N SER A 110 14.82 10.00 12.48
CA SER A 110 15.79 9.99 13.58
C SER A 110 16.98 9.06 13.36
N ALA A 111 16.82 8.03 12.52
CA ALA A 111 17.89 7.11 12.15
C ALA A 111 18.80 7.67 11.04
N VAL A 112 18.37 8.70 10.32
CA VAL A 112 19.17 9.34 9.26
C VAL A 112 20.33 10.14 9.89
N PRO A 113 21.60 9.85 9.51
CA PRO A 113 22.74 10.59 10.04
C PRO A 113 22.75 12.06 9.61
N GLU A 114 23.36 12.92 10.44
CA GLU A 114 23.53 14.33 10.10
C GLU A 114 24.32 14.50 8.78
N GLY A 115 23.78 15.35 7.89
CA GLY A 115 24.39 15.63 6.58
C GLY A 115 23.98 14.67 5.47
N VAL A 116 23.14 13.67 5.76
CA VAL A 116 22.44 12.86 4.76
C VAL A 116 21.10 13.52 4.45
N GLY A 117 20.78 13.64 3.17
CA GLY A 117 19.55 14.24 2.69
C GLY A 117 19.82 15.22 1.56
N ALA A 118 19.20 14.99 0.40
CA ALA A 118 19.34 15.86 -0.75
C ALA A 118 18.02 16.02 -1.52
N THR A 119 17.78 17.22 -2.05
CA THR A 119 16.59 17.55 -2.82
C THR A 119 16.95 18.08 -4.19
N TYR A 120 16.26 17.57 -5.21
CA TYR A 120 16.53 17.89 -6.60
C TYR A 120 15.25 18.14 -7.37
N SER A 121 15.36 18.96 -8.41
CA SER A 121 14.47 18.96 -9.56
C SER A 121 15.21 18.23 -10.68
N ALA A 122 14.65 17.12 -11.15
CA ALA A 122 15.35 16.17 -11.99
C ALA A 122 14.54 15.78 -13.24
N ARG A 123 15.24 15.43 -14.32
CA ARG A 123 14.66 14.87 -15.54
C ARG A 123 15.60 13.81 -16.11
N ALA A 124 15.07 12.75 -16.69
CA ALA A 124 15.85 11.80 -17.47
C ALA A 124 16.48 12.51 -18.68
N ALA A 125 17.79 12.30 -18.89
CA ALA A 125 18.48 12.81 -20.07
C ALA A 125 18.11 12.02 -21.35
N ASP A 126 17.66 10.77 -21.18
CA ASP A 126 17.12 9.94 -22.25
C ASP A 126 15.68 10.39 -22.59
N GLU A 127 15.53 11.04 -23.75
CA GLU A 127 14.26 11.64 -24.18
C GLU A 127 13.10 10.63 -24.32
N PRO A 128 13.29 9.43 -24.93
CA PRO A 128 12.31 8.35 -24.86
C PRO A 128 11.81 8.02 -23.44
N VAL A 129 12.72 7.91 -22.47
CA VAL A 129 12.34 7.59 -21.07
C VAL A 129 11.63 8.78 -20.42
N ALA A 130 12.12 10.00 -20.65
CA ALA A 130 11.49 11.22 -20.16
C ALA A 130 10.06 11.36 -20.70
N ALA A 131 9.83 11.04 -21.98
CA ALA A 131 8.52 11.11 -22.62
C ALA A 131 7.55 9.99 -22.18
N ALA A 132 8.08 8.81 -21.84
CA ALA A 132 7.28 7.70 -21.30
C ALA A 132 6.87 7.92 -19.84
N GLY A 133 7.67 8.67 -19.07
CA GLY A 133 7.37 9.00 -17.68
C GLY A 133 6.09 9.84 -17.51
N GLN A 134 5.49 9.77 -16.31
CA GLN A 134 4.40 10.68 -15.94
C GLN A 134 4.89 12.13 -15.96
N ASP A 135 6.05 12.35 -15.32
CA ASP A 135 6.72 13.63 -15.14
C ASP A 135 8.06 13.64 -15.89
N GLY A 136 9.20 13.68 -15.18
CA GLY A 136 10.53 13.72 -15.78
C GLY A 136 11.17 12.36 -16.09
N GLY A 137 10.47 11.24 -15.94
CA GLY A 137 11.03 9.89 -16.18
C GLY A 137 12.09 9.43 -15.16
N VAL A 138 12.24 10.16 -14.04
CA VAL A 138 13.38 10.00 -13.11
C VAL A 138 13.40 8.66 -12.38
N VAL A 139 12.26 8.17 -11.90
CA VAL A 139 12.19 6.88 -11.18
C VAL A 139 12.58 5.73 -12.11
N THR A 140 12.06 5.72 -13.34
CA THR A 140 12.40 4.73 -14.36
C THR A 140 13.89 4.73 -14.68
N THR A 141 14.49 5.92 -14.92
CA THR A 141 15.94 6.02 -15.17
C THR A 141 16.75 5.55 -13.98
N LEU A 142 16.42 6.00 -12.76
CA LEU A 142 17.14 5.62 -11.55
C LEU A 142 17.16 4.09 -11.35
N LEU A 143 16.00 3.44 -11.47
CA LEU A 143 15.93 1.97 -11.36
C LEU A 143 16.72 1.27 -12.47
N ALA A 144 16.64 1.76 -13.71
CA ALA A 144 17.36 1.17 -14.83
C ALA A 144 18.88 1.27 -14.63
N GLU A 145 19.40 2.41 -14.18
CA GLU A 145 20.83 2.56 -13.88
C GLU A 145 21.28 1.68 -12.71
N LEU A 146 20.44 1.50 -11.69
CA LEU A 146 20.76 0.60 -10.57
C LEU A 146 20.83 -0.88 -11.00
N ILE A 147 19.92 -1.31 -11.90
CA ILE A 147 19.97 -2.64 -12.51
C ILE A 147 21.24 -2.77 -13.37
N ASP A 148 21.51 -1.79 -14.23
CA ASP A 148 22.69 -1.79 -15.11
C ASP A 148 24.01 -1.79 -14.31
N ALA A 149 24.03 -1.16 -13.13
CA ALA A 149 25.14 -1.16 -12.19
C ALA A 149 25.25 -2.44 -11.33
N GLY A 150 24.22 -3.29 -11.32
CA GLY A 150 24.13 -4.48 -10.48
C GLY A 150 23.98 -4.16 -8.98
N GLU A 151 23.41 -2.99 -8.65
CA GLU A 151 23.08 -2.61 -7.26
C GLU A 151 21.72 -3.16 -6.82
N ILE A 152 20.82 -3.42 -7.77
CA ILE A 152 19.58 -4.17 -7.59
C ILE A 152 19.41 -5.15 -8.75
N ASP A 153 18.73 -6.26 -8.52
CA ASP A 153 18.37 -7.28 -9.53
C ASP A 153 17.01 -7.00 -10.18
N GLY A 154 16.18 -6.17 -9.55
CA GLY A 154 14.89 -5.78 -10.09
C GLY A 154 14.15 -4.76 -9.22
N ALA A 155 12.98 -4.36 -9.68
CA ALA A 155 12.12 -3.43 -8.97
C ALA A 155 10.65 -3.85 -9.04
N VAL A 156 9.99 -3.92 -7.88
CA VAL A 156 8.54 -4.10 -7.81
C VAL A 156 7.88 -2.75 -8.13
N VAL A 157 7.20 -2.68 -9.27
CA VAL A 157 6.58 -1.46 -9.81
C VAL A 157 5.12 -1.74 -10.22
N ALA A 158 4.36 -0.67 -10.44
CA ALA A 158 3.05 -0.78 -11.09
C ALA A 158 3.23 -0.82 -12.62
N THR A 159 2.50 -1.69 -13.30
CA THR A 159 2.46 -1.79 -14.76
C THR A 159 1.01 -1.89 -15.25
N LYS A 160 0.79 -1.68 -16.54
CA LYS A 160 -0.54 -1.71 -17.13
C LYS A 160 -1.14 -3.12 -17.07
N SER A 161 -2.41 -3.24 -16.66
CA SER A 161 -3.16 -4.49 -16.74
C SER A 161 -3.89 -4.63 -18.08
N ASN A 162 -4.64 -5.73 -18.25
CA ASN A 162 -5.51 -5.89 -19.41
C ASN A 162 -6.78 -5.01 -19.35
N GLU A 163 -7.03 -4.33 -18.24
CA GLU A 163 -8.15 -3.42 -18.06
C GLU A 163 -7.72 -1.95 -18.29
N PRO A 164 -8.59 -1.11 -18.88
CA PRO A 164 -8.25 0.29 -19.12
C PRO A 164 -8.04 1.04 -17.79
N LEU A 165 -7.08 1.96 -17.76
CA LEU A 165 -6.77 2.82 -16.61
C LEU A 165 -6.51 2.05 -15.29
N HIS A 166 -6.02 0.81 -15.41
CA HIS A 166 -5.79 -0.06 -14.27
C HIS A 166 -4.32 -0.51 -14.25
N GLY A 167 -3.64 -0.23 -13.14
CA GLY A 167 -2.31 -0.72 -12.82
C GLY A 167 -2.36 -2.03 -12.01
N THR A 168 -1.37 -2.90 -12.20
CA THR A 168 -1.11 -4.09 -11.39
C THR A 168 0.37 -4.16 -11.02
N ALA A 169 0.72 -4.81 -9.92
CA ALA A 169 2.12 -4.98 -9.54
C ALA A 169 2.84 -5.99 -10.44
N THR A 170 4.10 -5.69 -10.77
CA THR A 170 5.04 -6.59 -11.46
C THR A 170 6.44 -6.41 -10.88
N LEU A 171 7.31 -7.41 -11.05
CA LEU A 171 8.75 -7.26 -10.86
C LEU A 171 9.40 -7.01 -12.22
N ALA A 172 9.94 -5.82 -12.42
CA ALA A 172 10.72 -5.47 -13.60
C ALA A 172 12.21 -5.71 -13.33
N THR A 173 12.88 -6.43 -14.23
CA THR A 173 14.28 -6.86 -14.12
C THR A 173 15.16 -6.26 -15.22
N THR A 174 14.55 -5.50 -16.14
CA THR A 174 15.25 -4.87 -17.26
C THR A 174 14.79 -3.43 -17.47
N ARG A 175 15.63 -2.63 -18.12
CA ARG A 175 15.27 -1.27 -18.56
C ARG A 175 13.99 -1.24 -19.39
N ASP A 176 13.84 -2.17 -20.33
CA ASP A 176 12.67 -2.18 -21.22
C ASP A 176 11.38 -2.42 -20.44
N GLU A 177 11.37 -3.37 -19.49
CA GLU A 177 10.22 -3.62 -18.60
C GLU A 177 9.89 -2.41 -17.71
N LEU A 178 10.92 -1.69 -17.24
CA LEU A 178 10.75 -0.45 -16.47
C LEU A 178 10.14 0.67 -17.32
N VAL A 179 10.57 0.81 -18.58
CA VAL A 179 10.04 1.80 -19.52
C VAL A 179 8.60 1.47 -19.91
N GLU A 180 8.27 0.19 -20.13
CA GLU A 180 6.91 -0.28 -20.39
C GLU A 180 5.96 -0.03 -19.20
N SER A 181 6.51 0.00 -17.99
CA SER A 181 5.78 0.27 -16.74
C SER A 181 5.70 1.76 -16.38
N ALA A 182 6.32 2.64 -17.19
CA ALA A 182 6.34 4.08 -16.92
C ALA A 182 4.95 4.73 -17.05
N GLY A 183 4.77 5.84 -16.33
CA GLY A 183 3.50 6.56 -16.23
C GLY A 183 2.78 6.29 -14.90
N SER A 184 1.70 7.03 -14.64
CA SER A 184 0.94 6.88 -13.40
C SER A 184 -0.37 6.14 -13.59
N PHE A 185 -0.61 5.18 -12.70
CA PHE A 185 -1.91 4.55 -12.50
C PHE A 185 -2.53 5.15 -11.24
N TYR A 186 -3.79 5.57 -11.33
CA TYR A 186 -4.50 6.24 -10.24
C TYR A 186 -5.27 5.28 -9.33
N ASN A 187 -5.23 3.96 -9.60
CA ASN A 187 -5.63 2.92 -8.66
C ASN A 187 -4.42 2.41 -7.86
N GLN A 188 -4.70 1.80 -6.71
CA GLN A 188 -3.70 1.06 -5.95
C GLN A 188 -3.59 -0.36 -6.48
N THR A 189 -2.40 -0.95 -6.43
CA THR A 189 -2.11 -2.26 -7.03
C THR A 189 -1.99 -3.39 -6.00
N MET A 190 -2.38 -3.14 -4.75
CA MET A 190 -2.19 -4.06 -3.62
C MET A 190 -0.72 -4.51 -3.46
N GLN A 191 0.20 -3.63 -3.86
CA GLN A 191 1.58 -3.94 -4.18
C GLN A 191 2.35 -4.65 -3.08
N ALA A 192 2.23 -4.18 -1.82
CA ALA A 192 2.99 -4.77 -0.71
C ALA A 192 2.68 -6.27 -0.56
N GLY A 193 1.41 -6.64 -0.77
CA GLY A 193 0.93 -8.02 -0.68
C GLY A 193 1.40 -8.95 -1.80
N ARG A 194 2.11 -8.42 -2.81
CA ARG A 194 2.55 -9.16 -3.99
C ARG A 194 4.07 -9.30 -4.09
N ILE A 195 4.84 -8.63 -3.22
CA ILE A 195 6.31 -8.59 -3.30
C ILE A 195 6.90 -10.01 -3.26
N THR A 196 6.57 -10.79 -2.23
CA THR A 196 7.09 -12.16 -2.06
C THR A 196 6.69 -13.07 -3.22
N GLU A 197 5.42 -13.05 -3.63
CA GLU A 197 4.92 -13.83 -4.79
C GLU A 197 5.69 -13.49 -6.07
N LEU A 198 5.93 -12.19 -6.32
CA LEU A 198 6.64 -11.73 -7.52
C LEU A 198 8.11 -12.12 -7.50
N ILE A 199 8.78 -12.07 -6.34
CA ILE A 199 10.16 -12.54 -6.18
C ILE A 199 10.24 -14.05 -6.40
N GLU A 200 9.37 -14.83 -5.76
CA GLU A 200 9.32 -16.29 -5.93
C GLU A 200 9.07 -16.71 -7.38
N ALA A 201 8.32 -15.91 -8.14
CA ALA A 201 8.06 -16.14 -9.56
C ALA A 201 9.22 -15.73 -10.49
N SER A 202 10.23 -15.00 -10.00
CA SER A 202 11.21 -14.28 -10.84
C SER A 202 12.41 -15.09 -11.35
N GLU A 203 12.55 -16.36 -10.99
CA GLU A 203 13.75 -17.19 -11.23
C GLU A 203 15.07 -16.59 -10.68
N LEU A 204 15.04 -15.46 -9.96
CA LEU A 204 16.19 -14.86 -9.30
C LEU A 204 16.53 -15.63 -8.01
N ASP A 205 17.82 -15.67 -7.69
CA ASP A 205 18.36 -16.31 -6.48
C ASP A 205 18.81 -15.22 -5.52
N ASP A 206 18.15 -15.11 -4.36
CA ASP A 206 18.43 -14.12 -3.31
C ASP A 206 18.54 -12.67 -3.83
N PRO A 207 17.52 -12.14 -4.53
CA PRO A 207 17.63 -10.88 -5.23
C PRO A 207 17.60 -9.67 -4.29
N ALA A 208 18.36 -8.64 -4.64
CA ALA A 208 18.21 -7.30 -4.11
C ALA A 208 17.18 -6.52 -4.94
N VAL A 209 16.01 -6.20 -4.39
CA VAL A 209 14.94 -5.51 -5.13
C VAL A 209 14.66 -4.11 -4.58
N ALA A 210 14.28 -3.21 -5.49
CA ALA A 210 13.66 -1.95 -5.12
C ALA A 210 12.12 -2.09 -5.08
N VAL A 211 11.43 -1.28 -4.28
CA VAL A 211 9.97 -1.17 -4.28
C VAL A 211 9.55 0.26 -4.54
N VAL A 212 8.74 0.48 -5.59
CA VAL A 212 8.14 1.78 -5.90
C VAL A 212 6.66 1.75 -5.57
N GLY A 213 6.22 2.53 -4.59
CA GLY A 213 4.83 2.55 -4.15
C GLY A 213 4.35 3.93 -3.74
N THR A 214 3.08 4.08 -3.42
CA THR A 214 2.56 5.29 -2.75
C THR A 214 2.91 5.26 -1.25
N PRO A 215 2.74 6.36 -0.48
CA PRO A 215 3.14 6.42 0.91
C PRO A 215 2.61 5.26 1.74
N CYS A 216 1.32 4.91 1.64
CA CYS A 216 0.76 3.80 2.41
C CYS A 216 1.30 2.41 2.04
N VAL A 217 1.85 2.23 0.83
CA VAL A 217 2.57 1.00 0.47
C VAL A 217 3.93 0.99 1.16
N ILE A 218 4.68 2.10 1.04
CA ILE A 218 6.03 2.20 1.60
C ILE A 218 6.01 2.21 3.14
N GLU A 219 5.04 2.84 3.78
CA GLU A 219 4.80 2.74 5.23
C GLU A 219 4.74 1.27 5.68
N GLY A 220 3.95 0.47 4.97
CA GLY A 220 3.80 -0.95 5.28
C GLY A 220 5.05 -1.77 4.97
N VAL A 221 5.71 -1.53 3.84
CA VAL A 221 6.95 -2.23 3.46
C VAL A 221 8.07 -1.91 4.44
N THR A 222 8.28 -0.63 4.77
CA THR A 222 9.27 -0.20 5.77
C THR A 222 8.96 -0.79 7.15
N ALA A 223 7.68 -0.79 7.57
CA ALA A 223 7.31 -1.38 8.85
C ALA A 223 7.61 -2.89 8.93
N LEU A 224 7.33 -3.63 7.85
CA LEU A 224 7.61 -5.07 7.79
C LEU A 224 9.12 -5.36 7.67
N SER A 225 9.86 -4.58 6.89
CA SER A 225 11.29 -4.79 6.69
C SER A 225 12.12 -4.43 7.94
N GLU A 226 11.81 -3.30 8.60
CA GLU A 226 12.65 -2.78 9.69
C GLU A 226 12.14 -3.21 11.09
N TYR A 227 10.83 -3.49 11.22
CA TYR A 227 10.16 -3.83 12.49
C TYR A 227 9.36 -5.13 12.42
N GLY A 228 9.53 -5.91 11.35
CA GLY A 228 8.96 -7.25 11.17
C GLY A 228 9.67 -8.32 11.97
N TYR A 229 9.43 -9.57 11.57
CA TYR A 229 10.28 -10.67 12.02
C TYR A 229 11.57 -10.70 11.19
N GLU A 230 12.64 -11.25 11.77
CA GLU A 230 13.90 -11.47 11.06
C GLU A 230 13.63 -12.26 9.75
N GLY A 231 14.09 -11.74 8.61
CA GLY A 231 13.90 -12.36 7.30
C GLY A 231 12.71 -11.85 6.50
N GLU A 232 11.92 -10.90 7.01
CA GLU A 232 10.71 -10.43 6.34
C GLU A 232 11.01 -9.27 5.40
N LEU A 233 10.91 -9.52 4.08
CA LEU A 233 11.26 -8.56 3.03
C LEU A 233 12.74 -8.12 3.07
N ASP A 234 13.65 -8.98 3.51
CA ASP A 234 15.11 -8.73 3.52
C ASP A 234 15.66 -8.45 2.10
N GLU A 235 14.97 -8.96 1.07
CA GLU A 235 15.27 -8.69 -0.34
C GLU A 235 15.04 -7.23 -0.73
N VAL A 236 14.21 -6.48 0.01
CA VAL A 236 13.90 -5.07 -0.30
C VAL A 236 15.03 -4.17 0.18
N VAL A 237 15.90 -3.77 -0.73
CA VAL A 237 17.09 -2.97 -0.41
C VAL A 237 16.90 -1.47 -0.65
N LEU A 238 15.86 -1.06 -1.37
CA LEU A 238 15.58 0.35 -1.69
C LEU A 238 14.07 0.59 -1.80
N THR A 239 13.59 1.66 -1.16
CA THR A 239 12.20 2.09 -1.22
C THR A 239 12.04 3.46 -1.87
N ILE A 240 11.13 3.57 -2.84
CA ILE A 240 10.80 4.82 -3.52
C ILE A 240 9.31 5.10 -3.34
N SER A 241 8.98 6.19 -2.64
CA SER A 241 7.60 6.65 -2.52
C SER A 241 7.24 7.67 -3.60
N LEU A 242 6.16 7.40 -4.32
CA LEU A 242 5.53 8.36 -5.22
C LEU A 242 4.61 9.29 -4.43
N MET A 243 4.83 10.60 -4.53
CA MET A 243 4.02 11.59 -3.81
C MET A 243 2.54 11.43 -4.16
N CYS A 244 1.68 11.35 -3.15
CA CYS A 244 0.29 10.95 -3.34
C CYS A 244 -0.65 11.69 -2.39
N THR A 245 -1.75 12.21 -2.92
CA THR A 245 -2.83 12.83 -2.13
C THR A 245 -4.08 11.94 -2.05
N ARG A 246 -4.31 11.09 -3.05
CA ARG A 246 -5.49 10.25 -3.19
C ARG A 246 -5.26 9.22 -4.29
N ALA A 247 -5.82 8.03 -4.09
CA ALA A 247 -6.01 7.02 -5.12
C ALA A 247 -7.48 6.64 -5.24
N PHE A 248 -7.84 5.93 -6.31
CA PHE A 248 -9.21 5.63 -6.70
C PHE A 248 -9.46 4.12 -6.83
N GLU A 249 -10.69 3.70 -6.57
CA GLU A 249 -11.17 2.37 -6.98
C GLU A 249 -11.28 2.35 -8.50
N SER A 250 -10.51 1.48 -9.17
CA SER A 250 -10.38 1.47 -10.63
C SER A 250 -11.74 1.40 -11.35
N ARG A 251 -12.62 0.50 -10.89
CA ARG A 251 -13.97 0.34 -11.47
C ARG A 251 -14.80 1.63 -11.35
N ARG A 252 -14.82 2.24 -10.17
CA ARG A 252 -15.60 3.47 -9.94
C ARG A 252 -15.04 4.65 -10.71
N LEU A 253 -13.72 4.75 -10.86
CA LEU A 253 -13.10 5.81 -11.66
C LEU A 253 -13.49 5.69 -13.13
N ARG A 254 -13.47 4.47 -13.69
CA ARG A 254 -13.92 4.21 -15.06
C ARG A 254 -15.39 4.54 -15.26
N ASP A 255 -16.25 4.12 -14.32
CA ASP A 255 -17.68 4.43 -14.35
C ASP A 255 -17.89 5.97 -14.33
N ALA A 256 -17.18 6.69 -13.46
CA ALA A 256 -17.24 8.15 -13.39
C ALA A 256 -16.77 8.85 -14.68
N ILE A 257 -15.73 8.33 -15.34
CA ILE A 257 -15.26 8.84 -16.63
C ILE A 257 -16.30 8.57 -17.73
N ALA A 258 -16.91 7.38 -17.73
CA ALA A 258 -17.96 7.02 -18.69
C ALA A 258 -19.21 7.90 -18.54
N GLU A 259 -19.56 8.31 -17.33
CA GLU A 259 -20.65 9.26 -17.05
C GLU A 259 -20.40 10.67 -17.67
N LEU A 260 -19.14 11.02 -17.93
CA LEU A 260 -18.80 12.24 -18.68
C LEU A 260 -19.00 12.10 -20.20
N GLY A 261 -19.35 10.91 -20.68
CA GLY A 261 -19.47 10.59 -22.10
C GLY A 261 -18.13 10.28 -22.78
N VAL A 262 -17.08 10.00 -22.00
CA VAL A 262 -15.76 9.59 -22.50
C VAL A 262 -15.62 8.08 -22.34
N ASP A 263 -15.18 7.40 -23.41
CA ASP A 263 -14.86 5.98 -23.34
C ASP A 263 -13.53 5.78 -22.59
N PRO A 264 -13.51 5.09 -21.43
CA PRO A 264 -12.28 4.87 -20.66
C PRO A 264 -11.16 4.17 -21.46
N GLU A 265 -11.49 3.38 -22.49
CA GLU A 265 -10.47 2.74 -23.34
C GLU A 265 -9.68 3.73 -24.20
N THR A 266 -10.24 4.91 -24.45
CA THR A 266 -9.59 5.95 -25.25
C THR A 266 -8.64 6.84 -24.44
N VAL A 267 -8.70 6.76 -23.11
CA VAL A 267 -7.85 7.55 -22.21
C VAL A 267 -6.49 6.84 -22.07
N ALA A 268 -5.46 7.46 -22.62
CA ALA A 268 -4.09 6.96 -22.58
C ALA A 268 -3.30 7.46 -21.37
N LYS A 269 -3.59 8.68 -20.89
CA LYS A 269 -2.93 9.27 -19.72
C LYS A 269 -3.95 9.97 -18.83
N LEU A 270 -3.80 9.80 -17.52
CA LEU A 270 -4.45 10.63 -16.50
C LEU A 270 -3.40 11.54 -15.87
N ASP A 271 -3.80 12.74 -15.47
CA ASP A 271 -2.92 13.65 -14.74
C ASP A 271 -3.70 14.51 -13.76
N VAL A 272 -3.08 14.87 -12.63
CA VAL A 272 -3.68 15.75 -11.62
C VAL A 272 -2.79 16.97 -11.44
N ASP A 273 -3.27 18.10 -11.93
CA ASP A 273 -2.60 19.39 -11.77
C ASP A 273 -3.58 20.45 -11.25
N GLY A 274 -3.13 21.25 -10.29
CA GLY A 274 -3.92 22.35 -9.72
C GLY A 274 -5.29 21.97 -9.16
N GLY A 275 -5.50 20.71 -8.75
CA GLY A 275 -6.79 20.19 -8.28
C GLY A 275 -7.74 19.76 -9.40
N THR A 276 -7.28 19.72 -10.65
CA THR A 276 -8.03 19.23 -11.81
C THR A 276 -7.48 17.87 -12.23
N LEU A 277 -8.36 16.89 -12.42
CA LEU A 277 -8.05 15.63 -13.09
C LEU A 277 -8.26 15.80 -14.60
N PHE A 278 -7.21 15.55 -15.35
CA PHE A 278 -7.18 15.53 -16.81
C PHE A 278 -7.14 14.10 -17.32
N GLY A 279 -7.84 13.85 -18.43
CA GLY A 279 -7.69 12.65 -19.23
C GLY A 279 -7.26 13.01 -20.65
N TYR A 280 -6.23 12.36 -21.14
CA TYR A 280 -5.66 12.58 -22.48
C TYR A 280 -5.78 11.32 -23.32
N ASP A 281 -5.97 11.48 -24.63
CA ASP A 281 -5.83 10.38 -25.59
C ASP A 281 -4.36 10.10 -25.93
N ALA A 282 -4.12 9.11 -26.79
CA ALA A 282 -2.78 8.69 -27.20
C ALA A 282 -2.01 9.75 -28.00
N ASP A 283 -2.70 10.73 -28.60
CA ASP A 283 -2.10 11.84 -29.33
C ASP A 283 -1.87 13.07 -28.42
N GLY A 284 -2.24 12.97 -27.14
CA GLY A 284 -2.10 14.04 -26.15
C GLY A 284 -3.25 15.05 -26.16
N ALA A 285 -4.35 14.79 -26.86
CA ALA A 285 -5.52 15.66 -26.83
C ALA A 285 -6.30 15.45 -25.53
N VAL A 286 -6.76 16.56 -24.93
CA VAL A 286 -7.57 16.53 -23.71
C VAL A 286 -8.96 15.98 -24.04
N LEU A 287 -9.32 14.85 -23.45
CA LEU A 287 -10.65 14.23 -23.52
C LEU A 287 -11.58 14.81 -22.45
N PHE A 288 -11.06 15.09 -21.25
CA PHE A 288 -11.77 15.79 -20.19
C PHE A 288 -10.82 16.49 -19.21
N ASP A 289 -11.35 17.51 -18.55
CA ASP A 289 -10.73 18.27 -17.47
C ASP A 289 -11.78 18.58 -16.40
N ARG A 290 -11.69 17.98 -15.22
CA ARG A 290 -12.71 18.18 -14.17
C ARG A 290 -12.03 18.33 -12.82
N ASP A 291 -12.65 19.10 -11.94
CA ASP A 291 -12.21 19.17 -10.54
C ASP A 291 -12.11 17.75 -9.98
N VAL A 292 -10.98 17.43 -9.35
CA VAL A 292 -10.71 16.09 -8.82
C VAL A 292 -11.76 15.65 -7.81
N ASP A 293 -12.38 16.59 -7.09
CA ASP A 293 -13.44 16.28 -6.13
C ASP A 293 -14.74 15.80 -6.79
N ALA A 294 -14.94 16.04 -8.09
CA ALA A 294 -16.05 15.44 -8.84
C ALA A 294 -15.95 13.90 -8.88
N PHE A 295 -14.74 13.36 -8.75
CA PHE A 295 -14.46 11.92 -8.68
C PHE A 295 -14.35 11.41 -7.23
N GLY A 296 -14.70 12.22 -6.23
CA GLY A 296 -14.55 11.87 -4.81
C GLY A 296 -15.32 10.60 -4.40
N HIS A 297 -16.38 10.21 -5.12
CA HIS A 297 -17.12 8.96 -4.90
C HIS A 297 -16.37 7.70 -5.39
N ALA A 298 -15.42 7.88 -6.32
CA ALA A 298 -14.51 6.85 -6.79
C ALA A 298 -13.20 6.79 -5.98
N GLY A 299 -12.89 7.82 -5.20
CA GLY A 299 -11.71 7.85 -4.34
C GLY A 299 -11.79 6.87 -3.18
N LEU A 300 -10.66 6.25 -2.84
CA LEU A 300 -10.52 5.42 -1.65
C LEU A 300 -10.67 6.29 -0.38
N LYS A 301 -11.70 6.03 0.42
CA LYS A 301 -12.01 6.89 1.59
C LYS A 301 -10.98 6.80 2.71
N GLY A 302 -10.19 5.72 2.74
CA GLY A 302 -9.02 5.60 3.61
C GLY A 302 -7.92 6.64 3.34
N CYS A 303 -7.81 7.14 2.10
CA CYS A 303 -6.82 8.16 1.75
C CYS A 303 -7.10 9.51 2.43
N ASP A 304 -8.36 9.80 2.78
CA ASP A 304 -8.71 11.04 3.46
C ASP A 304 -8.14 11.10 4.89
N GLU A 305 -7.80 9.95 5.48
CA GLU A 305 -7.13 9.80 6.78
C GLU A 305 -5.59 9.79 6.64
N CYS A 306 -5.01 9.99 5.45
CA CYS A 306 -3.57 9.90 5.24
C CYS A 306 -2.88 11.26 5.35
N ALA A 307 -2.02 11.43 6.36
CA ALA A 307 -1.27 12.66 6.57
C ALA A 307 0.09 12.67 5.86
N ASP A 308 0.53 11.55 5.26
CA ASP A 308 1.80 11.45 4.56
C ASP A 308 1.63 11.67 3.05
N PHE A 309 2.01 12.86 2.59
CA PHE A 309 1.99 13.19 1.16
C PHE A 309 3.29 12.76 0.46
N VAL A 310 4.42 12.86 1.15
CA VAL A 310 5.76 12.74 0.56
C VAL A 310 6.34 11.34 0.71
N GLY A 311 5.75 10.46 1.51
CA GLY A 311 6.34 9.16 1.83
C GLY A 311 7.54 9.32 2.74
N GLY A 312 7.31 9.75 3.97
CA GLY A 312 8.37 10.04 4.95
C GLY A 312 9.21 8.82 5.32
N THR A 313 8.69 7.60 5.14
CA THR A 313 9.37 6.35 5.48
C THR A 313 10.25 5.77 4.36
N ALA A 314 10.29 6.42 3.19
CA ALA A 314 11.03 5.94 2.02
C ALA A 314 12.50 6.36 2.02
N ASP A 315 13.35 5.61 1.32
CA ASP A 315 14.72 6.06 1.02
C ASP A 315 14.71 7.25 0.05
N ILE A 316 13.79 7.24 -0.92
CA ILE A 316 13.58 8.29 -1.91
C ILE A 316 12.10 8.65 -2.01
N SER A 317 11.77 9.93 -2.06
CA SER A 317 10.45 10.43 -2.47
C SER A 317 10.52 11.04 -3.87
N ALA A 318 9.55 10.76 -4.74
CA ALA A 318 9.49 11.30 -6.10
C ALA A 318 8.08 11.80 -6.46
N GLY A 319 7.97 12.96 -7.11
CA GLY A 319 6.68 13.46 -7.62
C GLY A 319 6.81 14.77 -8.38
N SER A 320 5.73 15.26 -8.97
CA SER A 320 5.73 16.48 -9.79
C SER A 320 5.84 17.79 -8.97
N VAL A 321 5.26 17.80 -7.77
CA VAL A 321 5.08 19.02 -6.97
C VAL A 321 6.41 19.58 -6.47
N GLY A 322 6.69 20.84 -6.84
CA GLY A 322 7.91 21.56 -6.45
C GLY A 322 8.86 21.78 -7.63
N SER A 323 8.66 21.02 -8.71
CA SER A 323 9.42 21.12 -9.95
C SER A 323 8.62 21.80 -11.07
N SER A 324 9.31 22.18 -12.14
CA SER A 324 8.67 22.64 -13.38
C SER A 324 8.11 21.46 -14.19
N ASP A 325 7.16 21.76 -15.10
CA ASP A 325 6.55 20.76 -15.98
C ASP A 325 7.61 19.92 -16.73
N GLY A 326 7.37 18.62 -16.84
CA GLY A 326 8.31 17.65 -17.41
C GLY A 326 9.53 17.34 -16.54
N LYS A 327 9.52 17.72 -15.25
CA LYS A 327 10.54 17.36 -14.25
C LYS A 327 9.90 16.73 -13.01
N THR A 328 10.70 15.98 -12.28
CA THR A 328 10.34 15.32 -11.03
C THR A 328 11.11 15.96 -9.87
N THR A 329 10.39 16.32 -8.81
CA THR A 329 10.97 16.60 -7.50
C THR A 329 11.41 15.29 -6.86
N LEU A 330 12.69 15.22 -6.49
CA LEU A 330 13.33 14.04 -5.90
C LEU A 330 13.88 14.40 -4.52
N LEU A 331 13.49 13.65 -3.49
CA LEU A 331 13.98 13.80 -2.11
C LEU A 331 14.70 12.49 -1.73
N ALA A 332 16.04 12.48 -1.77
CA ALA A 332 16.83 11.38 -1.23
C ALA A 332 17.01 11.61 0.28
N ARG A 333 16.52 10.69 1.11
CA ARG A 333 16.45 10.85 2.57
C ARG A 333 17.50 10.04 3.31
N THR A 334 17.79 8.84 2.81
CA THR A 334 18.73 7.91 3.44
C THR A 334 20.02 7.83 2.64
N GLN A 335 21.07 7.24 3.23
CA GLN A 335 22.32 6.97 2.49
C GLN A 335 22.09 6.06 1.28
N ARG A 336 21.14 5.11 1.38
CA ARG A 336 20.74 4.26 0.26
C ARG A 336 20.13 5.10 -0.85
N GLY A 337 19.23 6.02 -0.49
CA GLY A 337 18.62 6.94 -1.44
C GLY A 337 19.62 7.87 -2.11
N GLU A 338 20.55 8.47 -1.36
CA GLU A 338 21.59 9.35 -1.94
C GLU A 338 22.49 8.58 -2.91
N ARG A 339 22.96 7.40 -2.51
CA ARG A 339 23.77 6.53 -3.36
C ARG A 339 23.05 6.19 -4.65
N ALA A 340 21.76 5.87 -4.59
CA ALA A 340 20.98 5.57 -5.78
C ALA A 340 20.88 6.76 -6.74
N VAL A 341 20.75 7.99 -6.22
CA VAL A 341 20.81 9.20 -7.04
C VAL A 341 22.19 9.43 -7.63
N GLU A 342 23.26 9.20 -6.86
CA GLU A 342 24.64 9.30 -7.33
C GLU A 342 24.92 8.34 -8.48
N THR A 343 24.47 7.09 -8.40
CA THR A 343 24.63 6.09 -9.45
C THR A 343 23.96 6.53 -10.76
N ALA A 344 22.80 7.18 -10.68
CA ALA A 344 22.07 7.69 -11.85
C ALA A 344 22.44 9.13 -12.26
N ALA A 345 23.39 9.78 -11.58
CA ALA A 345 23.61 11.23 -11.74
C ALA A 345 24.03 11.64 -13.16
N ASP A 346 24.77 10.80 -13.88
CA ASP A 346 25.23 11.08 -15.25
C ASP A 346 24.12 10.95 -16.30
N THR A 347 23.00 10.30 -15.97
CA THR A 347 21.85 10.09 -16.86
C THR A 347 20.63 10.92 -16.45
N LEU A 348 20.78 11.73 -15.39
CA LEU A 348 19.78 12.67 -14.88
C LEU A 348 20.24 14.12 -15.04
N GLU A 349 19.36 14.97 -15.56
CA GLU A 349 19.49 16.42 -15.52
C GLU A 349 19.09 16.93 -14.13
N LEU A 350 20.05 16.96 -13.20
CA LEU A 350 19.83 17.42 -11.82
C LEU A 350 19.97 18.94 -11.69
N ALA A 351 18.99 19.57 -11.05
CA ALA A 351 18.99 20.99 -10.67
C ALA A 351 18.52 21.18 -9.22
N ALA A 352 18.79 22.35 -8.66
CA ALA A 352 18.20 22.74 -7.38
C ALA A 352 16.67 22.83 -7.50
N LEU A 353 15.96 22.42 -6.46
CA LEU A 353 14.51 22.48 -6.40
C LEU A 353 14.01 23.93 -6.56
N GLU A 354 13.11 24.17 -7.52
CA GLU A 354 12.68 25.54 -7.85
C GLU A 354 11.62 26.07 -6.88
N GLN A 355 10.70 25.21 -6.41
CA GLN A 355 9.49 25.62 -5.68
C GLN A 355 9.25 24.83 -4.39
N GLU A 356 10.27 24.72 -3.54
CA GLU A 356 10.17 24.08 -2.21
C GLU A 356 8.96 24.56 -1.37
N PRO A 357 8.60 25.86 -1.31
CA PRO A 357 7.43 26.30 -0.54
C PRO A 357 6.09 25.75 -1.05
N VAL A 358 6.01 25.35 -2.33
CA VAL A 358 4.79 24.73 -2.90
C VAL A 358 4.66 23.29 -2.41
N LEU A 359 5.76 22.53 -2.41
CA LEU A 359 5.82 21.19 -1.85
C LEU A 359 5.39 21.17 -0.38
N GLU A 360 5.96 22.05 0.44
CA GLU A 360 5.61 22.20 1.86
C GLU A 360 4.12 22.55 2.06
N LYS A 361 3.57 23.41 1.19
CA LYS A 361 2.17 23.80 1.24
C LYS A 361 1.23 22.63 0.96
N VAL A 362 1.53 21.80 -0.03
CA VAL A 362 0.72 20.61 -0.37
C VAL A 362 0.82 19.57 0.74
N SER A 363 2.03 19.31 1.25
CA SER A 363 2.24 18.41 2.39
C SER A 363 1.45 18.87 3.63
N SER A 364 1.54 20.17 3.97
CA SER A 364 0.81 20.76 5.09
C SER A 364 -0.71 20.72 4.91
N TRP A 365 -1.19 20.94 3.68
CA TRP A 365 -2.62 20.82 3.36
C TRP A 365 -3.10 19.38 3.54
N ASN A 366 -2.35 18.39 3.04
CA ASN A 366 -2.69 16.98 3.17
C ASN A 366 -2.75 16.56 4.65
N ALA A 367 -1.72 16.88 5.42
CA ALA A 367 -1.67 16.59 6.85
C ALA A 367 -2.82 17.26 7.63
N LYS A 368 -3.14 18.51 7.30
CA LYS A 368 -4.27 19.23 7.93
C LYS A 368 -5.62 18.59 7.60
N ARG A 369 -5.83 18.18 6.34
CA ARG A 369 -7.05 17.46 5.93
C ARG A 369 -7.18 16.16 6.72
N ALA A 370 -6.12 15.35 6.74
CA ALA A 370 -6.12 14.07 7.45
C ALA A 370 -6.40 14.24 8.94
N ARG A 371 -5.69 15.13 9.63
CA ARG A 371 -5.91 15.41 11.07
C ARG A 371 -7.29 15.98 11.40
N SER A 372 -8.01 16.52 10.42
CA SER A 372 -9.40 16.96 10.62
C SER A 372 -10.42 15.84 10.48
N ILE A 373 -10.01 14.70 9.93
CA ILE A 373 -10.88 13.55 9.61
C ILE A 373 -10.59 12.38 10.55
N ILE A 374 -9.31 12.11 10.85
CA ILE A 374 -8.90 11.02 11.74
C ILE A 374 -9.46 11.27 13.15
N PRO A 375 -10.28 10.35 13.70
CA PRO A 375 -10.82 10.47 15.06
C PRO A 375 -9.79 10.22 16.16
N ARG A 376 -8.80 9.35 15.89
CA ARG A 376 -7.70 9.07 16.84
C ARG A 376 -6.73 10.25 16.95
N GLU A 377 -6.01 10.31 18.06
CA GLU A 377 -4.88 11.22 18.21
C GLU A 377 -3.80 10.92 17.16
N TYR A 378 -3.28 11.99 16.53
CA TYR A 378 -2.10 11.95 15.67
C TYR A 378 -0.88 12.18 16.55
N ASP A 379 -0.12 11.11 16.81
CA ASP A 379 0.91 11.10 17.86
C ASP A 379 2.24 10.52 17.33
N PRO A 380 3.14 11.39 16.85
CA PRO A 380 4.46 10.97 16.35
C PRO A 380 5.44 10.57 17.48
N GLU A 381 5.14 10.90 18.74
CA GLU A 381 5.98 10.57 19.91
C GLU A 381 5.48 9.31 20.65
N GLY A 382 4.33 8.76 20.26
CA GLY A 382 3.69 7.61 20.89
C GLY A 382 4.27 6.25 20.49
N ASP A 383 3.66 5.18 21.01
CA ASP A 383 4.01 3.79 20.65
C ASP A 383 3.65 3.51 19.19
N LEU A 384 4.49 2.73 18.48
CA LEU A 384 4.28 2.36 17.07
C LEU A 384 2.94 1.63 16.83
N ASP A 385 2.47 0.88 17.83
CA ASP A 385 1.27 0.05 17.73
C ASP A 385 0.06 0.67 18.46
N ILE A 386 -1.08 0.69 17.78
CA ILE A 386 -2.40 1.00 18.34
C ILE A 386 -3.14 -0.30 18.57
N SER A 387 -3.48 -0.60 19.82
CA SER A 387 -4.30 -1.78 20.13
C SER A 387 -5.71 -1.69 19.53
N HIS A 388 -6.30 -2.85 19.24
CA HIS A 388 -7.70 -2.95 18.80
C HIS A 388 -8.68 -2.22 19.74
N ALA A 389 -8.47 -2.31 21.05
CA ALA A 389 -9.31 -1.64 22.04
C ALA A 389 -9.19 -0.11 21.96
N ALA A 390 -7.98 0.43 21.83
CA ALA A 390 -7.74 1.87 21.68
C ALA A 390 -8.33 2.42 20.37
N HIS A 391 -8.31 1.60 19.32
CA HIS A 391 -8.96 1.93 18.06
C HIS A 391 -10.48 2.05 18.23
N HIS A 392 -11.13 1.07 18.85
CA HIS A 392 -12.56 1.17 19.16
C HIS A 392 -12.89 2.39 20.00
N GLU A 393 -12.10 2.69 21.03
CA GLU A 393 -12.32 3.90 21.85
C GLU A 393 -12.31 5.19 21.03
N ALA A 394 -11.47 5.27 20.00
CA ALA A 394 -11.38 6.44 19.12
C ALA A 394 -12.47 6.49 18.03
N TYR A 395 -12.89 5.34 17.49
CA TYR A 395 -13.73 5.26 16.29
C TYR A 395 -15.21 4.94 16.57
N ASP A 396 -15.55 4.32 17.71
CA ASP A 396 -16.93 3.95 18.04
C ASP A 396 -17.84 5.20 18.09
N GLY A 397 -19.00 5.13 17.43
CA GLY A 397 -19.94 6.25 17.35
C GLY A 397 -19.55 7.38 16.37
N THR A 398 -18.48 7.20 15.59
CA THR A 398 -18.15 8.06 14.45
C THR A 398 -18.78 7.52 13.15
N ASP A 399 -18.74 8.30 12.06
CA ASP A 399 -19.12 7.85 10.72
C ASP A 399 -18.15 6.80 10.12
N ARG A 400 -17.08 6.49 10.86
CA ARG A 400 -16.01 5.55 10.51
C ARG A 400 -15.90 4.39 11.51
N GLU A 401 -16.93 4.17 12.34
CA GLU A 401 -16.97 3.06 13.28
C GLU A 401 -16.90 1.69 12.57
N ALA A 402 -16.41 0.67 13.28
CA ALA A 402 -16.30 -0.68 12.76
C ALA A 402 -17.66 -1.19 12.27
N GLN A 403 -17.70 -1.69 11.05
CA GLN A 403 -18.92 -2.18 10.42
C GLN A 403 -19.02 -3.70 10.56
N PRO A 404 -20.23 -4.25 10.80
CA PRO A 404 -20.42 -5.70 10.78
C PRO A 404 -19.97 -6.31 9.46
N LEU A 405 -19.39 -7.51 9.51
CA LEU A 405 -18.98 -8.25 8.31
C LEU A 405 -20.12 -8.32 7.27
N ASN A 406 -19.77 -8.03 6.02
CA ASN A 406 -20.70 -8.16 4.91
C ASN A 406 -21.15 -9.63 4.77
N PRO A 407 -22.45 -9.95 4.88
CA PRO A 407 -22.95 -11.32 4.76
C PRO A 407 -22.54 -12.03 3.47
N ALA A 408 -22.29 -11.30 2.37
CA ALA A 408 -21.81 -11.87 1.12
C ALA A 408 -20.35 -12.37 1.21
N ARG A 409 -19.55 -11.79 2.12
CA ARG A 409 -18.16 -12.18 2.40
C ARG A 409 -18.05 -13.14 3.59
N VAL A 410 -19.11 -13.28 4.39
CA VAL A 410 -19.15 -14.20 5.55
C VAL A 410 -18.86 -15.66 5.14
N HIS A 411 -19.24 -16.09 3.94
CA HIS A 411 -18.92 -17.44 3.44
C HIS A 411 -17.40 -17.72 3.38
N GLN A 412 -16.59 -16.69 3.13
CA GLN A 412 -15.11 -16.77 3.15
C GLN A 412 -14.56 -16.98 4.56
N TYR A 413 -15.36 -16.75 5.60
CA TYR A 413 -15.03 -17.09 6.98
C TYR A 413 -15.62 -18.44 7.39
N GLU A 414 -16.78 -18.82 6.84
CA GLU A 414 -17.48 -20.08 7.15
C GLU A 414 -16.83 -21.33 6.54
N GLU A 415 -16.17 -21.21 5.38
CA GLU A 415 -15.49 -22.36 4.73
C GLU A 415 -14.10 -22.66 5.31
N TRP A 416 -13.47 -21.68 5.96
CA TRP A 416 -12.06 -21.73 6.35
C TRP A 416 -11.83 -21.68 7.87
N CYS A 417 -12.82 -21.32 8.68
CA CYS A 417 -12.84 -21.47 10.13
C CYS A 417 -13.63 -22.72 10.53
#